data_AF-A0A7S4RCE8-F1
#
_entry.id   AF-A0A7S4RCE8-F1
#
_cell.length_a   1.000
_cell.length_b   1.000
_cell.length_c   1.000
_cell.angle_alpha   90.00
_cell.angle_beta   90.00
_cell.angle_gamma   90.00
#
_symmetry.space_group_name_H-M   'P 1'
#
loop_
_entity.id
_entity.type
_entity.pdbx_description
1 polymer ?
#
loop_
_entity_poly.entity_id
_entity_poly.type
_entity_poly.pdbx_seq_one_letter_code
_entity_poly.pdbx_strand_id
1 'polypeptide(L)'
;DEANNDDKMILPDAFQNANILEIRLDATLASCYGLCRFLIYDITTGAKNVPGWQMSDFIMLGGAFSSCIVLSMVWSLVGIYTGVFKVRYSDEYNLMNTVLTAAIAGPLWLLVEIGCGWPPGGVIIATSDFTADSSNVMFTIVTGTIGLISVMCLGKAFTSGWR
;
A
#
# COMPACT_ATOMS: atom_id res chain seq x y z
N ASP A 1 -39.25 -7.90 21.98
CA ASP A 1 -38.51 -6.69 21.56
C ASP A 1 -37.00 -6.93 21.62
N GLU A 2 -36.52 -7.84 20.77
CA GLU A 2 -35.10 -8.16 20.58
C GLU A 2 -34.68 -7.67 19.21
N ALA A 3 -34.25 -6.40 19.13
CA ALA A 3 -33.60 -5.84 17.96
C ALA A 3 -32.73 -4.66 18.38
N ASN A 4 -31.51 -4.62 17.84
CA ASN A 4 -30.51 -3.53 17.95
C ASN A 4 -29.85 -3.32 19.31
N ASN A 5 -28.92 -4.22 19.67
CA ASN A 5 -27.67 -3.73 20.23
C ASN A 5 -26.64 -3.77 19.11
N ASP A 6 -26.53 -2.63 18.45
CA ASP A 6 -25.58 -2.36 17.39
C ASP A 6 -24.20 -2.94 17.72
N ASP A 7 -23.75 -3.81 16.82
CA ASP A 7 -22.39 -4.28 16.61
C ASP A 7 -21.42 -3.11 16.41
N LYS A 8 -21.24 -2.29 17.45
CA LYS A 8 -20.03 -1.50 17.61
C LYS A 8 -18.96 -2.51 17.93
N MET A 9 -18.36 -3.09 16.90
CA MET A 9 -17.05 -3.71 17.01
C MET A 9 -16.12 -2.61 17.55
N ILE A 10 -15.96 -2.59 18.86
CA ILE A 10 -15.13 -1.64 19.59
C ILE A 10 -13.71 -1.91 19.05
N LEU A 11 -13.12 -0.96 18.32
CA LEU A 11 -11.74 -1.03 17.79
C LEU A 11 -10.76 -1.81 18.70
N PRO A 12 -10.77 -1.59 20.04
CA PRO A 12 -10.04 -2.42 21.00
C PRO A 12 -10.14 -3.95 20.82
N ASP A 13 -11.34 -4.50 20.60
CA ASP A 13 -11.56 -5.94 20.43
C ASP A 13 -11.02 -6.43 19.07
N ALA A 14 -11.02 -5.56 18.05
CA ALA A 14 -10.42 -5.84 16.75
C ALA A 14 -8.90 -5.98 16.86
N PHE A 15 -8.25 -5.11 17.66
CA PHE A 15 -6.82 -5.16 17.93
C PHE A 15 -6.43 -6.39 18.76
N GLN A 16 -7.23 -6.77 19.77
CA GLN A 16 -6.93 -7.92 20.62
C GLN A 16 -7.03 -9.26 19.88
N ASN A 17 -7.89 -9.36 18.87
CA ASN A 17 -8.09 -10.58 18.08
C ASN A 17 -7.25 -10.64 16.80
N ALA A 18 -6.43 -9.62 16.52
CA ALA A 18 -5.61 -9.57 15.32
C ALA A 18 -4.29 -10.31 15.51
N ASN A 19 -3.89 -11.09 14.51
CA ASN A 19 -2.59 -11.74 14.49
C ASN A 19 -1.47 -10.72 14.22
N ILE A 20 -0.76 -10.32 15.27
CA ILE A 20 0.35 -9.34 15.19
C ILE A 20 1.44 -9.82 14.21
N LEU A 21 1.70 -11.13 14.12
CA LEU A 21 2.69 -11.67 13.18
C LEU A 21 2.26 -11.46 11.73
N GLU A 22 0.97 -11.62 11.45
CA GLU A 22 0.43 -11.43 10.11
C GLU A 22 0.40 -9.95 9.71
N ILE A 23 0.04 -9.06 10.65
CA ILE A 23 0.14 -7.61 10.43
C ILE A 23 1.57 -7.22 10.05
N ARG A 24 2.58 -7.75 10.78
CA ARG A 24 3.98 -7.45 10.48
C ARG A 24 4.40 -7.97 9.10
N LEU A 25 4.01 -9.19 8.76
CA LEU A 25 4.36 -9.79 7.47
C LEU A 25 3.72 -9.03 6.30
N ASP A 26 2.43 -8.73 6.39
CA ASP A 26 1.72 -7.95 5.37
C ASP A 26 2.26 -6.52 5.28
N ALA A 27 2.58 -5.88 6.42
CA ALA A 27 3.20 -4.55 6.43
C ALA A 27 4.57 -4.55 5.75
N THR A 28 5.38 -5.59 5.95
CA THR A 28 6.66 -5.74 5.23
C THR A 28 6.46 -5.97 3.74
N LEU A 29 5.46 -6.77 3.35
CA LEU A 29 5.14 -7.03 1.95
C LEU A 29 4.67 -5.76 1.24
N ALA A 30 3.83 -4.95 1.91
CA ALA A 30 3.43 -3.61 1.46
C ALA A 30 4.65 -2.71 1.24
N SER A 31 5.56 -2.63 2.21
CA SER A 31 6.79 -1.85 2.08
C SER A 31 7.66 -2.32 0.93
N CYS A 32 7.83 -3.64 0.77
CA CYS A 32 8.57 -4.22 -0.35
C CYS A 32 7.95 -3.83 -1.69
N TYR A 33 6.62 -3.87 -1.81
CA TYR A 33 5.94 -3.40 -3.01
C TYR A 33 6.21 -1.92 -3.30
N GLY A 34 6.09 -1.06 -2.29
CA GLY A 34 6.40 0.37 -2.41
C GLY A 34 7.83 0.60 -2.90
N LEU A 35 8.81 -0.03 -2.24
CA LEU A 35 10.22 0.05 -2.63
C LEU A 35 10.48 -0.47 -4.05
N CYS A 36 9.87 -1.60 -4.44
CA CYS A 36 9.97 -2.12 -5.80
C CYS A 36 9.43 -1.14 -6.84
N ARG A 37 8.33 -0.44 -6.55
CA ARG A 37 7.79 0.58 -7.46
C ARG A 37 8.75 1.77 -7.62
N PHE A 38 9.38 2.23 -6.55
CA PHE A 38 10.42 3.27 -6.63
C PHE A 38 11.68 2.76 -7.36
N LEU A 39 12.06 1.50 -7.19
CA LEU A 39 13.18 0.90 -7.91
C LEU A 39 12.92 0.82 -9.42
N ILE A 40 11.72 0.39 -9.82
CA ILE A 40 11.31 0.39 -11.23
C ILE A 40 11.36 1.81 -11.78
N TYR A 41 10.84 2.78 -11.03
CA TYR A 41 10.92 4.18 -11.41
C TYR A 41 12.37 4.62 -11.66
N ASP A 42 13.26 4.38 -10.70
CA ASP A 42 14.68 4.73 -10.79
C ASP A 42 15.38 4.10 -12.01
N ILE A 43 15.10 2.81 -12.28
CA ILE A 43 15.61 2.10 -13.47
C ILE A 43 15.07 2.73 -14.76
N THR A 44 13.78 3.07 -14.80
CA THR A 44 13.14 3.63 -16.01
C THR A 44 13.49 5.08 -16.29
N THR A 45 13.85 5.87 -15.27
CA THR A 45 14.31 7.26 -15.45
C THR A 45 15.72 7.36 -16.04
N GLY A 46 16.44 6.24 -16.14
CA GLY A 46 17.72 6.15 -16.83
C GLY A 46 18.92 6.54 -15.97
N ALA A 47 20.12 6.33 -16.53
CA ALA A 47 21.36 6.58 -15.82
C ALA A 47 21.55 8.07 -15.53
N LYS A 48 21.91 8.37 -14.28
CA LYS A 48 22.21 9.72 -13.83
C LYS A 48 23.37 10.33 -14.63
N ASN A 49 23.21 11.61 -15.00
CA ASN A 49 24.24 12.36 -15.76
C ASN A 49 25.56 12.56 -15.00
N VAL A 50 25.52 12.51 -13.67
CA VAL A 50 26.69 12.66 -12.81
C VAL A 50 26.83 11.42 -11.93
N PRO A 51 27.94 10.67 -12.02
CA PRO A 51 28.16 9.52 -11.16
C PRO A 51 28.34 9.94 -9.70
N GLY A 52 27.69 9.22 -8.79
CA GLY A 52 27.82 9.40 -7.34
C GLY A 52 26.53 9.82 -6.63
N TRP A 53 26.56 9.68 -5.30
CA TRP A 53 25.47 10.08 -4.41
C TRP A 53 25.37 11.60 -4.34
N GLN A 54 24.22 12.13 -4.74
CA GLN A 54 23.87 13.54 -4.56
C GLN A 54 22.81 13.68 -3.48
N MET A 55 22.68 14.89 -2.95
CA MET A 55 21.65 15.22 -1.96
C MET A 55 20.23 14.89 -2.47
N SER A 56 19.99 15.01 -3.78
CA SER A 56 18.73 14.61 -4.42
C SER A 56 18.39 13.14 -4.20
N ASP A 57 19.38 12.24 -4.20
CA ASP A 57 19.18 10.80 -4.04
C ASP A 57 18.73 10.48 -2.61
N PHE A 58 19.30 11.18 -1.62
CA PHE A 58 18.89 11.05 -0.22
C PHE A 58 17.47 11.57 0.02
N ILE A 59 17.09 12.68 -0.64
CA ILE A 59 15.74 13.22 -0.56
C ILE A 59 14.74 12.26 -1.22
N MET A 60 15.07 11.71 -2.38
CA MET A 60 14.23 10.74 -3.09
C MET A 60 14.06 9.45 -2.28
N LEU A 61 15.15 8.93 -1.73
CA LEU A 61 15.13 7.75 -0.87
C LEU A 61 14.32 7.99 0.42
N GLY A 62 14.46 9.16 1.03
CA GLY A 62 13.66 9.57 2.18
C GLY A 62 12.17 9.63 1.85
N GLY A 63 11.80 10.17 0.68
CA GLY A 63 10.43 10.15 0.17
C GLY A 63 9.89 8.73 -0.05
N ALA A 64 10.71 7.84 -0.61
CA ALA A 64 10.34 6.44 -0.80
C ALA A 64 10.06 5.72 0.52
N PHE A 65 10.93 5.89 1.53
CA PHE A 65 10.70 5.33 2.86
C PHE A 65 9.47 5.92 3.54
N SER A 66 9.25 7.23 3.43
CA SER A 66 8.07 7.88 3.99
C SER A 66 6.78 7.36 3.36
N SER A 67 6.75 7.21 2.03
CA SER A 67 5.64 6.61 1.30
C SER A 67 5.38 5.16 1.75
N CYS A 68 6.42 4.34 1.90
CA CYS A 68 6.27 2.96 2.36
C CYS A 68 5.69 2.89 3.78
N ILE A 69 6.11 3.78 4.69
CA ILE A 69 5.54 3.86 6.04
C ILE A 69 4.05 4.19 5.99
N VAL A 70 3.65 5.15 5.15
CA VAL A 70 2.25 5.51 4.96
C VAL A 70 1.45 4.31 4.41
N LEU A 71 1.98 3.60 3.41
CA LEU A 71 1.34 2.41 2.86
C LEU A 71 1.15 1.33 3.94
N SER A 72 2.19 1.01 4.71
CA SER A 72 2.10 0.02 5.80
C SER A 72 1.08 0.43 6.86
N MET A 73 1.02 1.72 7.20
CA MET A 73 0.07 2.24 8.18
C MET A 73 -1.36 2.15 7.67
N VAL A 74 -1.63 2.63 6.45
CA VAL A 74 -2.95 2.57 5.81
C VAL A 74 -3.38 1.11 5.64
N TRP A 75 -2.50 0.24 5.16
CA TRP A 75 -2.78 -1.20 5.02
C TRP A 75 -3.15 -1.83 6.37
N SER A 76 -2.36 -1.57 7.42
CA SER A 76 -2.61 -2.15 8.74
C SER A 76 -3.95 -1.68 9.32
N LEU A 77 -4.25 -0.38 9.22
CA LEU A 77 -5.51 0.19 9.71
C LEU A 77 -6.72 -0.36 8.95
N VAL A 78 -6.66 -0.37 7.62
CA VAL A 78 -7.73 -0.91 6.79
C VAL A 78 -7.88 -2.42 7.00
N GLY A 79 -6.78 -3.17 7.09
CA GLY A 79 -6.78 -4.61 7.34
C GLY A 79 -7.36 -5.01 8.69
N ILE A 80 -7.15 -4.19 9.73
CA ILE A 80 -7.81 -4.37 11.04
C ILE A 80 -9.32 -4.11 10.90
N TYR A 81 -9.70 -3.06 10.18
CA TYR A 81 -11.10 -2.70 9.96
C TYR A 81 -11.87 -3.76 9.14
N THR A 82 -11.28 -4.24 8.04
CA THR A 82 -11.87 -5.30 7.20
C THR A 82 -11.76 -6.68 7.83
N GLY A 83 -10.99 -6.83 8.91
CA GLY A 83 -10.84 -8.09 9.63
C GLY A 83 -9.95 -9.12 8.92
N VAL A 84 -9.07 -8.69 8.00
CA VAL A 84 -8.10 -9.56 7.29
C VAL A 84 -7.21 -10.35 8.26
N PHE A 85 -6.94 -9.80 9.44
CA PHE A 85 -6.01 -10.40 10.41
C PHE A 85 -6.68 -11.28 11.48
N LYS A 86 -7.98 -11.57 11.34
CA LYS A 86 -8.72 -12.39 12.32
C LYS A 86 -8.41 -13.88 12.14
N VAL A 87 -7.98 -14.53 13.21
CA VAL A 87 -7.41 -15.91 13.26
C VAL A 87 -8.39 -17.04 12.85
N ARG A 88 -9.66 -16.76 12.54
CA ARG A 88 -10.73 -17.79 12.44
C ARG A 88 -11.47 -17.91 11.10
N TYR A 89 -11.06 -17.25 10.03
CA TYR A 89 -11.74 -17.37 8.74
C TYR A 89 -11.05 -18.34 7.78
N SER A 90 -11.87 -19.11 7.05
CA SER A 90 -11.46 -19.98 5.93
C SER A 90 -10.64 -19.18 4.90
N ASP A 91 -9.65 -19.84 4.29
CA ASP A 91 -8.68 -19.22 3.36
C ASP A 91 -9.33 -18.43 2.21
N GLU A 92 -10.50 -18.85 1.73
CA GLU A 92 -11.24 -18.14 0.68
C GLU A 92 -11.72 -16.75 1.11
N TYR A 93 -12.17 -16.62 2.37
CA TYR A 93 -12.62 -15.35 2.93
C TYR A 93 -11.44 -14.42 3.22
N ASN A 94 -10.27 -14.98 3.52
CA ASN A 94 -9.05 -14.21 3.73
C ASN A 94 -8.57 -13.53 2.44
N LEU A 95 -8.65 -14.22 1.29
CA LEU A 95 -8.24 -13.65 0.00
C LEU A 95 -9.19 -12.51 -0.42
N MET A 96 -10.51 -12.71 -0.31
CA MET A 96 -11.48 -11.66 -0.61
C MET A 96 -11.29 -10.42 0.27
N ASN A 97 -11.07 -10.60 1.57
CA ASN A 97 -10.81 -9.50 2.49
C ASN A 97 -9.48 -8.80 2.15
N THR A 98 -8.45 -9.53 1.72
CA THR A 98 -7.18 -8.94 1.26
C THR A 98 -7.38 -8.09 0.00
N VAL A 99 -8.17 -8.56 -0.97
CA VAL A 99 -8.52 -7.77 -2.17
C VAL A 99 -9.27 -6.49 -1.77
N LEU A 100 -10.24 -6.59 -0.86
CA LEU A 100 -10.99 -5.44 -0.35
C LEU A 100 -10.07 -4.43 0.36
N THR A 101 -9.18 -4.91 1.22
CA THR A 101 -8.19 -4.07 1.91
C THR A 101 -7.30 -3.35 0.92
N ALA A 102 -6.80 -4.06 -0.10
CA ALA A 102 -5.97 -3.47 -1.13
C ALA A 102 -6.73 -2.46 -2.02
N ALA A 103 -7.99 -2.73 -2.34
CA ALA A 103 -8.85 -1.84 -3.12
C ALA A 103 -9.15 -0.52 -2.40
N ILE A 104 -9.10 -0.50 -1.06
CA ILE A 104 -9.27 0.72 -0.25
C ILE A 104 -7.92 1.37 0.04
N ALA A 105 -6.94 0.59 0.51
CA ALA A 105 -5.63 1.08 0.92
C ALA A 105 -4.81 1.60 -0.26
N GLY A 106 -4.88 0.94 -1.42
CA GLY A 106 -4.13 1.31 -2.63
C GLY A 106 -4.46 2.73 -3.10
N PRO A 107 -5.73 3.07 -3.40
CA PRO A 107 -6.10 4.41 -3.82
C PRO A 107 -5.82 5.47 -2.76
N LEU A 108 -6.09 5.17 -1.47
CA LEU A 108 -5.80 6.11 -0.38
C LEU A 108 -4.31 6.44 -0.29
N TRP A 109 -3.44 5.43 -0.34
CA TRP A 109 -1.99 5.62 -0.33
C TRP A 109 -1.52 6.43 -1.56
N LEU A 110 -2.00 6.08 -2.76
CA LEU A 110 -1.61 6.77 -3.99
C LEU A 110 -2.09 8.23 -4.02
N LEU A 111 -3.26 8.53 -3.47
CA LEU A 111 -3.73 9.92 -3.30
C LEU A 111 -2.84 10.71 -2.35
N VAL A 112 -2.36 10.09 -1.26
CA VAL A 112 -1.41 10.73 -0.34
C VAL A 112 -0.07 10.97 -1.04
N GLU A 113 0.44 10.00 -1.80
CA GLU A 113 1.67 10.19 -2.59
C GLU A 113 1.54 11.35 -3.57
N ILE A 114 0.43 11.41 -4.32
CA ILE A 114 0.15 12.48 -5.28
C ILE A 114 0.05 13.84 -4.56
N GLY A 115 -0.67 13.90 -3.45
CA GLY A 115 -0.83 15.12 -2.65
C GLY A 115 0.49 15.61 -2.03
N CYS A 116 1.37 14.70 -1.65
CA CYS A 116 2.69 15.00 -1.09
C CYS A 116 3.79 15.16 -2.17
N GLY A 117 3.48 14.91 -3.44
CA GLY A 117 4.43 15.02 -4.55
C GLY A 117 5.53 13.94 -4.55
N TRP A 118 5.22 12.72 -4.11
CA TRP A 118 6.16 11.59 -4.10
C TRP A 118 5.97 10.67 -5.32
N PRO A 119 7.06 10.22 -5.98
CA PRO A 119 8.45 10.72 -5.91
C PRO A 119 8.59 12.17 -6.44
N PRO A 120 9.60 12.91 -5.95
CA PRO A 120 9.97 14.23 -6.47
C PRO A 120 10.53 14.07 -7.89
N GLY A 121 9.67 14.05 -8.90
CA GLY A 121 10.07 14.05 -10.30
C GLY A 121 9.14 13.36 -11.29
N GLY A 122 8.17 12.54 -10.84
CA GLY A 122 7.44 11.76 -11.84
C GLY A 122 6.44 10.77 -11.30
N VAL A 123 5.29 11.27 -10.90
CA VAL A 123 4.04 10.60 -11.26
C VAL A 123 3.11 11.58 -11.99
N ILE A 124 3.20 12.88 -11.70
CA ILE A 124 2.37 13.92 -12.34
C ILE A 124 3.14 15.22 -12.70
N ILE A 125 4.33 15.45 -12.14
CA ILE A 125 5.00 16.77 -12.16
C ILE A 125 6.28 16.76 -13.01
N ALA A 126 6.28 16.05 -14.14
CA ALA A 126 7.34 16.18 -15.15
C ALA A 126 7.00 17.19 -16.26
N THR A 127 5.84 17.86 -16.16
CA THR A 127 5.53 19.02 -16.97
C THR A 127 5.17 20.15 -16.03
N SER A 128 5.71 21.34 -16.29
CA SER A 128 5.45 22.60 -15.57
C SER A 128 3.99 23.06 -15.61
N ASP A 129 3.08 22.21 -16.08
CA ASP A 129 1.66 22.47 -16.17
C ASP A 129 0.96 21.61 -15.15
N PHE A 130 0.26 22.27 -14.22
CA PHE A 130 -0.73 21.65 -13.35
C PHE A 130 -1.97 21.15 -14.15
N THR A 131 -1.81 20.84 -15.43
CA THR A 131 -2.72 20.03 -16.24
C THR A 131 -2.22 18.60 -16.22
N ALA A 132 -2.19 18.02 -15.04
CA ALA A 132 -2.20 16.58 -14.88
C ALA A 132 -3.46 16.08 -15.59
N ASP A 133 -3.31 15.53 -16.79
CA ASP A 133 -4.47 14.93 -17.47
C ASP A 133 -5.07 13.90 -16.51
N SER A 134 -6.33 14.12 -16.13
CA SER A 134 -7.02 13.32 -15.10
C SER A 134 -6.97 11.82 -15.41
N SER A 135 -6.85 11.48 -16.70
CA SER A 135 -6.61 10.14 -17.23
C SER A 135 -5.33 9.49 -16.69
N ASN A 136 -4.21 10.22 -16.62
CA ASN A 136 -2.91 9.72 -16.16
C ASN A 136 -2.87 9.49 -14.64
N VAL A 137 -3.57 10.35 -13.89
CA VAL A 137 -3.73 10.21 -12.44
C VAL A 137 -4.51 8.94 -12.13
N MET A 138 -5.67 8.77 -12.78
CA MET A 138 -6.51 7.59 -12.60
C MET A 138 -5.81 6.32 -13.07
N PHE A 139 -5.08 6.36 -14.18
CA PHE A 139 -4.29 5.22 -14.64
C PHE A 139 -3.23 4.81 -13.62
N THR A 140 -2.53 5.76 -13.00
CA THR A 140 -1.54 5.47 -11.96
C THR A 140 -2.19 4.88 -10.71
N ILE A 141 -3.34 5.43 -10.28
CA ILE A 141 -4.08 4.91 -9.14
C ILE A 141 -4.51 3.46 -9.40
N VAL A 142 -5.09 3.19 -10.57
CA VAL A 142 -5.59 1.86 -10.94
C VAL A 142 -4.45 0.85 -11.07
N THR A 143 -3.40 1.17 -11.83
CA THR A 143 -2.25 0.26 -12.01
C THR A 143 -1.50 0.01 -10.71
N GLY A 144 -1.30 1.05 -9.89
CA GLY A 144 -0.70 0.92 -8.57
C GLY A 144 -1.53 0.09 -7.60
N THR A 145 -2.86 0.19 -7.66
CA THR A 145 -3.77 -0.61 -6.83
C THR A 145 -3.81 -2.07 -7.28
N ILE A 146 -3.86 -2.33 -8.59
CA ILE A 146 -3.83 -3.69 -9.16
C ILE A 146 -2.50 -4.38 -8.83
N GLY A 147 -1.38 -3.66 -8.92
CA GLY A 147 -0.07 -4.18 -8.51
C GLY A 147 -0.04 -4.57 -7.04
N LEU A 148 -0.59 -3.73 -6.15
CA LEU A 148 -0.69 -4.02 -4.72
C LEU A 148 -1.55 -5.27 -4.45
N ILE A 149 -2.74 -5.36 -5.07
CA ILE A 149 -3.63 -6.52 -4.96
C ILE A 149 -2.87 -7.79 -5.36
N SER A 150 -2.17 -7.75 -6.50
CA SER A 150 -1.47 -8.90 -7.06
C SER A 150 -0.36 -9.39 -6.13
N VAL A 151 0.49 -8.48 -5.64
CA VAL A 151 1.60 -8.82 -4.74
C VAL A 151 1.08 -9.36 -3.41
N MET A 152 0.03 -8.76 -2.86
CA MET A 152 -0.55 -9.20 -1.59
C MET A 152 -1.20 -10.58 -1.71
N CYS A 153 -1.97 -10.82 -2.77
CA CYS A 153 -2.56 -12.14 -3.02
C CYS A 153 -1.48 -13.21 -3.23
N LEU A 154 -0.44 -12.89 -4.01
CA LEU A 154 0.69 -13.80 -4.23
C LEU A 154 1.44 -14.09 -2.92
N GLY A 155 1.74 -13.06 -2.13
CA GLY A 155 2.41 -13.23 -0.83
C GLY A 155 1.60 -14.10 0.13
N LYS A 156 0.28 -13.91 0.19
CA LYS A 156 -0.61 -14.78 0.97
C LYS A 156 -0.63 -16.22 0.44
N ALA A 157 -0.68 -16.42 -0.87
CA ALA A 157 -0.62 -17.75 -1.47
C ALA A 157 0.71 -18.48 -1.21
N PHE A 158 1.84 -17.77 -1.19
CA PHE A 158 3.13 -18.38 -0.87
C PHE A 158 3.28 -18.68 0.63
N THR A 159 2.69 -17.87 1.50
CA THR A 159 2.78 -18.04 2.95
C THR A 159 1.75 -19.01 3.52
N SER A 160 0.62 -19.24 2.83
CA SER A 160 -0.41 -20.21 3.24
C SER A 160 0.08 -21.66 3.18
N GLY A 161 1.09 -21.98 2.35
CA GLY A 161 1.70 -23.30 2.31
C GLY A 161 2.79 -23.55 3.38
N TRP A 162 3.17 -22.51 4.14
CA TRP A 162 4.21 -22.58 5.18
C TRP A 162 3.65 -22.52 6.61
N ARG A 163 2.35 -22.28 6.78
CA ARG A 163 1.63 -22.25 8.06
C ARG A 163 0.87 -23.55 8.28
#